data_AF-A0A090QPS2-F1
#
_entry.id   AF-A0A090QPS2-F1
#
_cell.length_a   1.000
_cell.length_b   1.000
_cell.length_c   1.000
_cell.angle_alpha   90.00
_cell.angle_beta   90.00
_cell.angle_gamma   90.00
#
_symmetry.space_group_name_H-M   'P 1'
#
loop_
_entity.id
_entity.type
_entity.pdbx_description
1 polymer ?
#
loop_
_entity_poly.entity_id
_entity_poly.type
_entity_poly.pdbx_seq_one_letter_code
_entity_poly.pdbx_strand_id
1 'polypeptide(L)'
;MANYSLTPRVNMLAEKLLAKKSSINSERATILASISEDIAGMPPLVKKAQHFSQLMSDLPLYIGQDELIVGSQSSALRGAIFHTEEELNSPSVFGFLNRDLTHTPDYMTVISTGLDVLAQHMESRLKNIGSAISRNGMDEVNQGKAMLLACKGAETLTQRLAAELEAKANQESHPYRKAELQESVATLRHILGQPARTFKEACQAFYLIQLMMHLDNGGYAWVMLASIKHYTATTSVTLTPV
;
A
#
# COMPACT_ATOMS: atom_id res chain seq x y z
N MET A 1 -25.85 4.85 22.73
CA MET A 1 -25.01 4.56 21.55
C MET A 1 -25.85 4.92 20.33
N ALA A 2 -25.40 5.85 19.49
CA ALA A 2 -26.14 6.17 18.27
C ALA A 2 -26.10 4.95 17.34
N ASN A 3 -27.27 4.36 17.06
CA ASN A 3 -27.40 3.33 16.03
C ASN A 3 -27.31 4.04 14.68
N TYR A 4 -26.10 4.25 14.18
CA TYR A 4 -25.89 4.71 12.81
C TYR A 4 -26.33 3.59 11.87
N SER A 5 -27.40 3.81 11.11
CA SER A 5 -27.79 2.93 10.03
C SER A 5 -26.73 2.99 8.92
N LEU A 6 -26.28 1.83 8.45
CA LEU A 6 -25.35 1.76 7.33
C LEU A 6 -26.01 2.36 6.08
N THR A 7 -25.23 3.05 5.26
CA THR A 7 -25.72 3.51 3.96
C THR A 7 -26.07 2.29 3.08
N PRO A 8 -27.01 2.41 2.13
CA PRO A 8 -27.41 1.30 1.27
C PRO A 8 -26.22 0.61 0.57
N ARG A 9 -25.25 1.41 0.12
CA ARG A 9 -24.00 0.90 -0.49
C ARG A 9 -23.20 0.04 0.47
N VAL A 10 -22.95 0.55 1.69
CA VAL A 10 -22.13 -0.16 2.69
C VAL A 10 -22.82 -1.44 3.13
N ASN A 11 -24.15 -1.41 3.31
CA ASN A 11 -24.89 -2.61 3.69
C ASN A 11 -24.83 -3.68 2.58
N MET A 12 -25.00 -3.29 1.32
CA MET A 12 -24.87 -4.19 0.17
C MET A 12 -23.46 -4.79 0.05
N LEU A 13 -22.41 -3.99 0.25
CA LEU A 13 -21.02 -4.48 0.23
C LEU A 13 -20.75 -5.44 1.39
N ALA A 14 -21.27 -5.14 2.59
CA ALA A 14 -21.15 -6.01 3.76
C ALA A 14 -21.86 -7.36 3.54
N GLU A 15 -23.08 -7.36 3.01
CA GLU A 15 -23.81 -8.57 2.67
C GLU A 15 -23.07 -9.42 1.62
N LYS A 16 -22.52 -8.79 0.57
CA LYS A 16 -21.68 -9.48 -0.42
C LYS A 16 -20.43 -10.12 0.20
N LEU A 17 -19.75 -9.39 1.10
CA LEU A 17 -18.57 -9.89 1.80
C LEU A 17 -18.91 -11.09 2.69
N LEU A 18 -20.02 -11.01 3.45
CA LEU A 18 -20.47 -12.07 4.35
C LEU A 18 -20.97 -13.31 3.61
N ALA A 19 -21.62 -13.13 2.45
CA ALA A 19 -22.11 -14.24 1.63
C ALA A 19 -20.97 -15.04 0.98
N LYS A 20 -19.81 -14.43 0.73
CA LYS A 20 -18.66 -15.08 0.10
C LYS A 20 -17.93 -15.97 1.11
N LYS A 21 -17.73 -17.26 0.79
CA LYS A 21 -16.85 -18.15 1.57
C LYS A 21 -15.40 -17.71 1.42
N SER A 22 -14.65 -17.70 2.53
CA SER A 22 -13.21 -17.43 2.48
C SER A 22 -12.49 -18.48 1.64
N SER A 23 -11.51 -18.05 0.87
CA SER A 23 -10.64 -18.94 0.09
C SER A 23 -9.18 -18.61 0.37
N ILE A 24 -8.32 -19.62 0.38
CA ILE A 24 -6.87 -19.41 0.41
C ILE A 24 -6.42 -19.13 -1.03
N ASN A 25 -5.64 -18.07 -1.22
CA ASN A 25 -5.11 -17.68 -2.51
C ASN A 25 -3.58 -17.86 -2.53
N SER A 26 -3.10 -18.65 -3.50
CA SER A 26 -1.67 -18.95 -3.69
C SER A 26 -1.00 -18.10 -4.76
N GLU A 27 -1.71 -17.21 -5.45
CA GLU A 27 -1.20 -16.43 -6.58
C GLU A 27 0.04 -15.62 -6.19
N ARG A 28 -0.01 -14.96 -5.02
CA ARG A 28 1.14 -14.22 -4.46
C ARG A 28 2.37 -15.11 -4.31
N ALA A 29 2.20 -16.30 -3.73
CA ALA A 29 3.28 -17.25 -3.52
C ALA A 29 3.83 -17.80 -4.84
N THR A 30 2.95 -18.07 -5.82
CA THR A 30 3.35 -18.49 -7.17
C THR A 30 4.13 -17.41 -7.89
N ILE A 31 3.70 -16.14 -7.81
CA ILE A 31 4.43 -15.01 -8.39
C ILE A 31 5.81 -14.91 -7.75
N LEU A 32 5.91 -14.90 -6.42
CA LEU A 32 7.21 -14.81 -5.76
C LEU A 32 8.14 -15.97 -6.12
N ALA A 33 7.62 -17.19 -6.22
CA ALA A 33 8.39 -18.36 -6.63
C ALA A 33 8.85 -18.31 -8.11
N SER A 34 8.15 -17.55 -8.96
CA SER A 34 8.51 -17.35 -10.37
C SER A 34 9.58 -16.26 -10.58
N ILE A 35 9.79 -15.40 -9.59
CA ILE A 35 10.84 -14.36 -9.65
C ILE A 35 12.18 -15.08 -9.55
N SER A 36 12.96 -15.03 -10.62
CA SER A 36 14.27 -15.68 -10.74
C SER A 36 15.19 -15.32 -9.57
N GLU A 37 15.94 -16.30 -9.06
CA GLU A 37 16.98 -16.11 -8.05
C GLU A 37 18.26 -15.42 -8.56
N ASP A 38 18.21 -14.75 -9.71
CA ASP A 38 19.33 -14.07 -10.38
C ASP A 38 19.70 -12.74 -9.66
N ILE A 39 19.82 -12.88 -8.35
CA ILE A 39 20.04 -11.88 -7.32
C ILE A 39 21.25 -12.35 -6.47
N ALA A 40 22.09 -13.23 -7.03
CA ALA A 40 23.31 -13.70 -6.39
C ALA A 40 24.24 -12.50 -6.10
N GLY A 41 24.52 -12.27 -4.81
CA GLY A 41 25.39 -11.18 -4.35
C GLY A 41 24.69 -9.86 -4.03
N MET A 42 23.36 -9.74 -4.19
CA MET A 42 22.67 -8.55 -3.66
C MET A 42 22.44 -8.64 -2.15
N PRO A 43 22.44 -7.50 -1.44
CA PRO A 43 22.05 -7.44 -0.03
C PRO A 43 20.62 -7.95 0.20
N PRO A 44 20.34 -8.66 1.31
CA PRO A 44 19.03 -9.27 1.56
C PRO A 44 17.84 -8.29 1.46
N LEU A 45 17.98 -7.08 2.00
CA LEU A 45 16.92 -6.06 1.97
C LEU A 45 16.65 -5.54 0.54
N VAL A 46 17.70 -5.40 -0.28
CA VAL A 46 17.57 -4.98 -1.69
C VAL A 46 16.91 -6.07 -2.51
N LYS A 47 17.30 -7.34 -2.29
CA LYS A 47 16.63 -8.50 -2.88
C LYS A 47 15.14 -8.48 -2.57
N LYS A 48 14.78 -8.34 -1.30
CA LYS A 48 13.37 -8.28 -0.87
C LYS A 48 12.61 -7.13 -1.54
N ALA A 49 13.19 -5.93 -1.61
CA ALA A 49 12.57 -4.79 -2.28
C ALA A 49 12.37 -5.00 -3.78
N GLN A 50 13.29 -5.71 -4.45
CA GLN A 50 13.11 -6.11 -5.85
C GLN A 50 11.97 -7.12 -6.02
N HIS A 51 11.91 -8.15 -5.16
CA HIS A 51 10.79 -9.10 -5.15
C HIS A 51 9.45 -8.38 -4.91
N PHE A 52 9.41 -7.44 -3.96
CA PHE A 52 8.23 -6.63 -3.69
C PHE A 52 7.83 -5.78 -4.91
N SER A 53 8.77 -5.07 -5.53
CA SER A 53 8.48 -4.25 -6.72
C SER A 53 7.95 -5.08 -7.89
N GLN A 54 8.50 -6.29 -8.09
CA GLN A 54 8.01 -7.21 -9.12
C GLN A 54 6.63 -7.76 -8.75
N LEU A 55 6.42 -8.14 -7.48
CA LEU A 55 5.10 -8.54 -7.00
C LEU A 55 4.04 -7.47 -7.27
N MET A 56 4.33 -6.19 -7.03
CA MET A 56 3.39 -5.09 -7.34
C MET A 56 3.09 -4.97 -8.83
N SER A 57 4.00 -5.41 -9.70
CA SER A 57 3.82 -5.42 -11.16
C SER A 57 2.93 -6.57 -11.63
N ASP A 58 2.98 -7.71 -10.94
CA ASP A 58 2.30 -8.94 -11.35
C ASP A 58 1.06 -9.27 -10.49
N LEU A 59 0.86 -8.55 -9.37
CA LEU A 59 -0.24 -8.81 -8.43
C LEU A 59 -1.58 -8.78 -9.18
N PRO A 60 -2.40 -9.84 -9.08
CA PRO A 60 -3.71 -9.82 -9.70
C PRO A 60 -4.61 -8.82 -8.98
N LEU A 61 -5.25 -7.96 -9.76
CA LEU A 61 -6.09 -6.89 -9.23
C LEU A 61 -7.55 -7.35 -9.17
N TYR A 62 -8.19 -7.02 -8.06
CA TYR A 62 -9.63 -7.16 -7.89
C TYR A 62 -10.18 -5.82 -7.40
N ILE A 63 -11.22 -5.34 -8.10
CA ILE A 63 -11.97 -4.14 -7.72
C ILE A 63 -13.45 -4.54 -7.76
N GLY A 64 -14.09 -4.53 -6.60
CA GLY A 64 -15.48 -4.89 -6.46
C GLY A 64 -16.42 -3.84 -7.05
N GLN A 65 -17.62 -4.28 -7.43
CA GLN A 65 -18.68 -3.38 -7.87
C GLN A 65 -19.07 -2.43 -6.72
N ASP A 66 -19.17 -1.13 -7.03
CA ASP A 66 -19.52 -0.04 -6.10
C ASP A 66 -18.53 0.25 -4.96
N GLU A 67 -17.31 -0.31 -5.02
CA GLU A 67 -16.24 0.05 -4.08
C GLU A 67 -15.75 1.49 -4.34
N LEU A 68 -15.45 2.21 -3.26
CA LEU A 68 -14.87 3.56 -3.28
C LEU A 68 -13.39 3.57 -2.87
N ILE A 69 -13.02 2.70 -1.94
CA ILE A 69 -11.63 2.46 -1.55
C ILE A 69 -11.18 1.18 -2.25
N VAL A 70 -10.10 1.27 -3.02
CA VAL A 70 -9.67 0.19 -3.91
C VAL A 70 -8.29 -0.36 -3.54
N GLY A 71 -8.02 -1.58 -3.98
CA GLY A 71 -6.83 -2.34 -3.66
C GLY A 71 -7.24 -3.65 -3.01
N SER A 72 -6.75 -4.76 -3.53
CA SER A 72 -7.05 -6.08 -2.99
C SER A 72 -5.75 -6.84 -2.82
N GLN A 73 -5.69 -7.68 -1.79
CA GLN A 73 -4.55 -8.58 -1.57
C GLN A 73 -4.58 -9.82 -2.49
N SER A 74 -5.68 -10.04 -3.21
CA SER A 74 -5.87 -11.21 -4.07
C SER A 74 -6.85 -10.95 -5.22
N SER A 75 -6.91 -11.84 -6.20
CA SER A 75 -7.88 -11.79 -7.31
C SER A 75 -9.35 -11.97 -6.90
N ALA A 76 -9.63 -12.32 -5.63
CA ALA A 76 -10.97 -12.67 -5.17
C ALA A 76 -11.34 -11.96 -3.86
N LEU A 77 -12.63 -11.62 -3.75
CA LEU A 77 -13.22 -11.17 -2.49
C LEU A 77 -13.04 -12.26 -1.42
N ARG A 78 -12.59 -11.86 -0.23
CA ARG A 78 -12.31 -12.74 0.92
C ARG A 78 -11.24 -13.81 0.65
N GLY A 79 -10.33 -13.54 -0.28
CA GLY A 79 -9.12 -14.32 -0.48
C GLY A 79 -8.07 -14.02 0.59
N ALA A 80 -7.63 -15.03 1.32
CA ALA A 80 -6.55 -14.92 2.29
C ALA A 80 -5.22 -15.28 1.64
N ILE A 81 -4.21 -14.45 1.84
CA ILE A 81 -2.82 -14.77 1.49
C ILE A 81 -2.11 -15.35 2.72
N PHE A 82 -1.04 -16.11 2.49
CA PHE A 82 -0.18 -16.61 3.55
C PHE A 82 1.23 -16.07 3.36
N HIS A 83 2.01 -16.07 4.43
CA HIS A 83 3.42 -15.70 4.44
C HIS A 83 4.26 -16.87 4.92
N THR A 84 5.47 -17.02 4.40
CA THR A 84 6.46 -17.95 4.95
C THR A 84 7.01 -17.40 6.26
N GLU A 85 7.57 -18.27 7.08
CA GLU A 85 8.23 -17.87 8.33
C GLU A 85 9.41 -16.91 8.07
N GLU A 86 10.14 -17.11 6.98
CA GLU A 86 11.21 -16.21 6.54
C GLU A 86 10.68 -14.82 6.20
N GLU A 87 9.55 -14.72 5.49
CA GLU A 87 8.92 -13.43 5.17
C GLU A 87 8.51 -12.69 6.44
N LEU A 88 7.94 -13.38 7.44
CA LEU A 88 7.52 -12.80 8.72
C LEU A 88 8.71 -12.30 9.56
N ASN A 89 9.82 -13.02 9.55
CA ASN A 89 11.00 -12.71 10.36
C ASN A 89 11.98 -11.73 9.68
N SER A 90 11.80 -11.46 8.38
CA SER A 90 12.64 -10.51 7.64
C SER A 90 12.21 -9.05 7.88
N PRO A 91 13.12 -8.06 7.82
CA PRO A 91 12.74 -6.66 7.93
C PRO A 91 11.86 -6.24 6.74
N SER A 92 10.90 -5.34 6.97
CA SER A 92 10.07 -4.82 5.90
C SER A 92 10.80 -3.82 5.02
N VAL A 93 10.48 -3.80 3.72
CA VAL A 93 11.00 -2.81 2.77
C VAL A 93 10.48 -1.40 3.08
N PHE A 94 9.38 -1.31 3.84
CA PHE A 94 8.83 -0.06 4.38
C PHE A 94 9.39 0.30 5.76
N GLY A 95 10.47 -0.35 6.21
CA GLY A 95 11.09 -0.08 7.51
C GLY A 95 11.51 1.39 7.70
N PHE A 96 11.77 2.12 6.62
CA PHE A 96 12.07 3.55 6.64
C PHE A 96 10.91 4.43 7.14
N LEU A 97 9.67 3.91 7.18
CA LEU A 97 8.51 4.62 7.71
C LEU A 97 8.36 4.44 9.22
N ASN A 98 9.08 3.53 9.86
CA ASN A 98 8.97 3.33 11.30
C ASN A 98 9.68 4.47 12.03
N ARG A 99 8.95 5.30 12.80
CA ARG A 99 9.54 6.40 13.57
C ARG A 99 10.34 5.92 14.78
N ASP A 100 9.91 4.80 15.38
CA ASP A 100 10.42 4.28 16.65
C ASP A 100 10.48 2.73 16.65
N LEU A 101 10.98 2.14 17.76
CA LEU A 101 11.02 0.70 18.03
C LEU A 101 9.63 0.02 18.12
N THR A 102 8.54 0.78 18.03
CA THR A 102 7.16 0.30 18.19
C THR A 102 6.59 -0.37 16.93
N HIS A 103 7.39 -0.50 15.86
CA HIS A 103 6.98 -1.08 14.56
C HIS A 103 5.69 -0.44 13.99
N THR A 104 5.41 0.82 14.35
CA THR A 104 4.25 1.55 13.85
C THR A 104 4.69 2.45 12.70
N PRO A 105 4.16 2.25 11.48
CA PRO A 105 4.50 3.09 10.34
C PRO A 105 4.01 4.52 10.50
N ASP A 106 4.81 5.48 10.06
CA ASP A 106 4.43 6.88 9.94
C ASP A 106 3.61 7.11 8.67
N TYR A 107 2.33 6.74 8.74
CA TYR A 107 1.40 7.04 7.65
C TYR A 107 1.29 8.54 7.40
N MET A 108 1.45 9.38 8.43
CA MET A 108 1.28 10.82 8.28
C MET A 108 2.38 11.43 7.42
N THR A 109 3.62 10.94 7.53
CA THR A 109 4.70 11.35 6.64
C THR A 109 4.32 11.08 5.17
N VAL A 110 3.77 9.92 4.84
CA VAL A 110 3.37 9.62 3.46
C VAL A 110 2.15 10.46 3.02
N ILE A 111 1.14 10.61 3.88
CA ILE A 111 -0.09 11.34 3.55
C ILE A 111 0.17 12.84 3.36
N SER A 112 1.04 13.44 4.19
CA SER A 112 1.32 14.88 4.19
C SER A 112 2.45 15.30 3.25
N THR A 113 3.40 14.41 2.96
CA THR A 113 4.61 14.73 2.18
C THR A 113 4.62 14.03 0.82
N GLY A 114 4.14 12.79 0.75
CA GLY A 114 4.28 11.94 -0.42
C GLY A 114 5.65 11.22 -0.49
N LEU A 115 5.66 10.04 -1.09
CA LEU A 115 6.82 9.18 -1.33
C LEU A 115 7.77 9.79 -2.36
N ASP A 116 7.31 10.64 -3.29
CA ASP A 116 8.18 11.24 -4.31
C ASP A 116 9.26 12.11 -3.66
N VAL A 117 8.86 12.94 -2.69
CA VAL A 117 9.77 13.80 -1.93
C VAL A 117 10.75 12.95 -1.11
N LEU A 118 10.25 11.88 -0.48
CA LEU A 118 11.10 10.96 0.29
C LEU A 118 12.12 10.25 -0.61
N ALA A 119 11.69 9.81 -1.79
CA ALA A 119 12.55 9.19 -2.80
C ALA A 119 13.61 10.17 -3.31
N GLN A 120 13.23 11.41 -3.65
CA GLN A 120 14.17 12.46 -4.10
C GLN A 120 15.22 12.81 -3.04
N HIS A 121 14.81 12.91 -1.77
CA HIS A 121 15.75 13.10 -0.67
C HIS A 121 16.72 11.93 -0.54
N MET A 122 16.23 10.70 -0.68
CA MET A 122 17.07 9.51 -0.62
C MET A 122 18.04 9.43 -1.80
N GLU A 123 17.60 9.71 -3.03
CA GLU A 123 18.48 9.76 -4.21
C GLU A 123 19.59 10.80 -4.06
N SER A 124 19.26 11.98 -3.53
CA SER A 124 20.22 13.04 -3.27
C SER A 124 21.25 12.61 -2.22
N ARG A 125 20.80 11.92 -1.16
CA ARG A 125 21.67 11.36 -0.12
C ARG A 125 22.59 10.29 -0.69
N LEU A 126 22.07 9.35 -1.50
CA LEU A 126 22.85 8.29 -2.14
C LEU A 126 23.97 8.81 -3.05
N LYS A 127 23.74 9.93 -3.76
CA LYS A 127 24.78 10.58 -4.58
C LYS A 127 25.95 11.13 -3.75
N ASN A 128 25.70 11.54 -2.51
CA ASN A 128 26.70 12.16 -1.63
C ASN A 128 27.56 11.16 -0.86
N ILE A 129 27.17 9.90 -0.76
CA ILE A 129 27.90 8.84 -0.01
C ILE A 129 29.18 8.36 -0.76
N GLY A 130 29.51 8.95 -1.92
CA GLY A 130 30.52 8.48 -2.87
C GLY A 130 31.91 8.03 -2.34
N SER A 131 32.38 6.93 -2.94
CA SER A 131 33.75 6.37 -3.08
C SER A 131 34.57 5.92 -1.88
N ALA A 132 34.30 6.34 -0.64
CA ALA A 132 35.00 5.85 0.56
C ALA A 132 34.03 5.12 1.50
N ILE A 133 33.57 3.94 1.10
CA ILE A 133 32.47 3.26 1.79
C ILE A 133 32.99 2.49 3.01
N SER A 134 32.82 3.08 4.19
CA SER A 134 32.80 2.33 5.47
C SER A 134 31.61 1.35 5.49
N ARG A 135 31.65 0.30 6.31
CA ARG A 135 30.53 -0.66 6.47
C ARG A 135 29.18 0.06 6.67
N ASN A 136 29.15 1.11 7.50
CA ASN A 136 27.94 1.90 7.74
C ASN A 136 27.42 2.62 6.49
N GLY A 137 28.32 3.09 5.62
CA GLY A 137 27.94 3.70 4.35
C GLY A 137 27.34 2.69 3.37
N MET A 138 27.79 1.43 3.42
CA MET A 138 27.23 0.36 2.58
C MET A 138 25.80 0.01 3.03
N ASP A 139 25.56 -0.07 4.33
CA ASP A 139 24.22 -0.35 4.88
C ASP A 139 23.23 0.75 4.52
N GLU A 140 23.66 2.02 4.61
CA GLU A 140 22.85 3.17 4.20
C GLU A 140 22.52 3.14 2.69
N VAL A 141 23.49 2.79 1.86
CA VAL A 141 23.26 2.62 0.41
C VAL A 141 22.25 1.51 0.14
N ASN A 142 22.35 0.40 0.86
CA ASN A 142 21.44 -0.74 0.71
C ASN A 142 20.01 -0.40 1.16
N GLN A 143 19.87 0.32 2.28
CA GLN A 143 18.58 0.83 2.76
C GLN A 143 17.97 1.82 1.76
N GLY A 144 18.75 2.75 1.25
CA GLY A 144 18.28 3.71 0.25
C GLY A 144 17.82 3.04 -1.04
N LYS A 145 18.59 2.07 -1.56
CA LYS A 145 18.19 1.27 -2.73
C LYS A 145 16.89 0.52 -2.50
N ALA A 146 16.75 -0.12 -1.33
CA ALA A 146 15.54 -0.84 -0.98
C ALA A 146 14.31 0.08 -0.89
N MET A 147 14.47 1.26 -0.27
CA MET A 147 13.42 2.28 -0.20
C MET A 147 12.98 2.75 -1.60
N LEU A 148 13.92 3.02 -2.50
CA LEU A 148 13.59 3.46 -3.86
C LEU A 148 12.84 2.37 -4.65
N LEU A 149 13.25 1.11 -4.52
CA LEU A 149 12.53 -0.03 -5.11
C LEU A 149 11.13 -0.20 -4.51
N ALA A 150 10.96 0.01 -3.21
CA ALA A 150 9.64 -0.02 -2.56
C ALA A 150 8.73 1.11 -3.08
N CYS A 151 9.26 2.34 -3.23
CA CYS A 151 8.53 3.47 -3.80
C CYS A 151 8.09 3.18 -5.25
N LYS A 152 8.99 2.63 -6.07
CA LYS A 152 8.68 2.20 -7.45
C LYS A 152 7.58 1.13 -7.49
N GLY A 153 7.64 0.16 -6.58
CA GLY A 153 6.59 -0.85 -6.43
C GLY A 153 5.23 -0.21 -6.09
N ALA A 154 5.21 0.74 -5.15
CA ALA A 154 4.00 1.46 -4.77
C ALA A 154 3.41 2.25 -5.94
N GLU A 155 4.24 2.99 -6.67
CA GLU A 155 3.86 3.72 -7.87
C GLU A 155 3.26 2.76 -8.92
N THR A 156 3.95 1.64 -9.19
CA THR A 156 3.49 0.63 -10.15
C THR A 156 2.10 0.10 -9.80
N LEU A 157 1.85 -0.24 -8.52
CA LEU A 157 0.54 -0.73 -8.09
C LEU A 157 -0.55 0.33 -8.29
N THR A 158 -0.29 1.58 -7.89
CA THR A 158 -1.27 2.68 -8.05
C THR A 158 -1.60 2.94 -9.52
N GLN A 159 -0.60 2.93 -10.41
CA GLN A 159 -0.80 3.11 -11.85
C GLN A 159 -1.62 1.96 -12.45
N ARG A 160 -1.35 0.71 -12.07
CA ARG A 160 -2.12 -0.45 -12.53
C ARG A 160 -3.58 -0.40 -12.05
N LEU A 161 -3.80 -0.04 -10.78
CA LEU A 161 -5.16 0.14 -10.25
C LEU A 161 -5.90 1.29 -10.95
N ALA A 162 -5.21 2.39 -11.25
CA ALA A 162 -5.79 3.52 -12.00
C ALA A 162 -6.18 3.11 -13.42
N ALA A 163 -5.33 2.33 -14.12
CA ALA A 163 -5.63 1.83 -15.45
C ALA A 163 -6.85 0.88 -15.45
N GLU A 164 -6.95 -0.01 -14.47
CA GLU A 164 -8.12 -0.91 -14.32
C GLU A 164 -9.41 -0.12 -14.05
N LEU A 165 -9.36 0.88 -13.17
CA LEU A 165 -10.51 1.75 -12.92
C LEU A 165 -10.91 2.58 -14.14
N GLU A 166 -9.95 3.07 -14.90
CA GLU A 166 -10.21 3.81 -16.14
C GLU A 166 -10.88 2.91 -17.18
N ALA A 167 -10.43 1.66 -17.33
CA ALA A 167 -11.09 0.67 -18.18
C ALA A 167 -12.53 0.41 -17.73
N LYS A 168 -12.78 0.26 -16.42
CA LYS A 168 -14.13 0.12 -15.87
C LYS A 168 -14.98 1.38 -16.10
N ALA A 169 -14.42 2.57 -15.93
CA ALA A 169 -15.12 3.83 -16.16
C ALA A 169 -15.56 4.00 -17.63
N ASN A 170 -14.76 3.49 -18.57
CA ASN A 170 -15.08 3.52 -20.00
C ASN A 170 -16.23 2.57 -20.37
N GLN A 171 -16.41 1.49 -19.63
CA GLN A 171 -17.50 0.52 -19.83
C GLN A 171 -18.76 0.84 -19.01
N GLU A 172 -18.66 1.75 -18.03
CA GLU A 172 -19.76 2.12 -17.16
C GLU A 172 -20.79 3.00 -17.87
N SER A 173 -22.05 2.59 -17.77
CA SER A 173 -23.20 3.30 -18.37
C SER A 173 -23.82 4.29 -17.39
N HIS A 174 -23.78 3.99 -16.08
CA HIS A 174 -24.41 4.83 -15.08
C HIS A 174 -23.56 6.09 -14.79
N PRO A 175 -24.07 7.31 -15.03
CA PRO A 175 -23.26 8.53 -15.03
C PRO A 175 -22.63 8.82 -13.67
N TYR A 176 -23.36 8.57 -12.57
CA TYR A 176 -22.81 8.76 -11.23
C TYR A 176 -21.70 7.78 -10.90
N ARG A 177 -21.82 6.51 -11.32
CA ARG A 177 -20.78 5.50 -11.05
C ARG A 177 -19.54 5.75 -11.89
N LYS A 178 -19.74 6.18 -13.14
CA LYS A 178 -18.65 6.61 -14.02
C LYS A 178 -17.86 7.78 -13.42
N ALA A 179 -18.55 8.79 -12.88
CA ALA A 179 -17.91 9.91 -12.21
C ALA A 179 -17.11 9.46 -10.97
N GLU A 180 -17.65 8.55 -10.14
CA GLU A 180 -16.92 7.98 -9.00
C GLU A 180 -15.64 7.24 -9.43
N LEU A 181 -15.72 6.42 -10.49
CA LEU A 181 -14.56 5.70 -11.01
C LEU A 181 -13.50 6.67 -11.52
N GLN A 182 -13.89 7.70 -12.26
CA GLN A 182 -12.99 8.75 -12.76
C GLN A 182 -12.32 9.54 -11.63
N GLU A 183 -13.07 9.84 -10.56
CA GLU A 183 -12.53 10.47 -9.35
C GLU A 183 -11.51 9.56 -8.66
N SER A 184 -11.77 8.25 -8.57
CA SER A 184 -10.82 7.29 -8.03
C SER A 184 -9.57 7.13 -8.90
N VAL A 185 -9.68 7.21 -10.24
CA VAL A 185 -8.52 7.28 -11.15
C VAL A 185 -7.68 8.51 -10.84
N ALA A 186 -8.30 9.70 -10.74
CA ALA A 186 -7.60 10.93 -10.42
C ALA A 186 -6.93 10.88 -9.04
N THR A 187 -7.60 10.25 -8.07
CA THR A 187 -7.06 9.99 -6.73
C THR A 187 -5.81 9.11 -6.82
N LEU A 188 -5.88 7.94 -7.44
CA LEU A 188 -4.77 6.99 -7.52
C LEU A 188 -3.55 7.53 -8.27
N ARG A 189 -3.75 8.37 -9.29
CA ARG A 189 -2.65 9.03 -10.03
C ARG A 189 -1.95 10.13 -9.23
N HIS A 190 -2.55 10.58 -8.12
CA HIS A 190 -2.05 11.68 -7.28
C HIS A 190 -1.43 11.18 -5.98
N ILE A 191 -2.15 10.30 -5.27
CA ILE A 191 -1.75 9.85 -3.94
C ILE A 191 -0.49 8.99 -3.95
N LEU A 192 0.09 8.81 -2.77
CA LEU A 192 1.38 8.17 -2.52
C LEU A 192 2.56 8.93 -3.12
N GLY A 193 2.51 9.43 -4.35
CA GLY A 193 3.55 10.30 -4.89
C GLY A 193 3.51 11.69 -4.26
N GLN A 194 2.32 12.28 -4.20
CA GLN A 194 2.08 13.64 -3.73
C GLN A 194 1.22 13.69 -2.45
N PRO A 195 1.25 14.82 -1.69
CA PRO A 195 0.42 15.02 -0.51
C PRO A 195 -1.08 14.88 -0.81
N ALA A 196 -1.83 14.20 0.07
CA ALA A 196 -3.27 14.09 -0.04
C ALA A 196 -3.95 15.46 0.17
N ARG A 197 -4.84 15.82 -0.75
CA ARG A 197 -5.56 17.10 -0.78
C ARG A 197 -6.91 17.02 -0.08
N THR A 198 -7.47 15.81 -0.02
CA THR A 198 -8.80 15.56 0.55
C THR A 198 -8.76 14.42 1.55
N PHE A 199 -9.77 14.33 2.41
CA PHE A 199 -9.91 13.22 3.35
C PHE A 199 -10.03 11.86 2.62
N LYS A 200 -10.72 11.81 1.48
CA LYS A 200 -10.86 10.58 0.68
C LYS A 200 -9.52 10.12 0.12
N GLU A 201 -8.70 11.05 -0.38
CA GLU A 201 -7.33 10.76 -0.81
C GLU A 201 -6.48 10.24 0.33
N ALA A 202 -6.58 10.84 1.53
CA ALA A 202 -5.85 10.39 2.71
C ALA A 202 -6.26 8.97 3.15
N CYS A 203 -7.56 8.65 3.13
CA CYS A 203 -8.05 7.29 3.43
C CYS A 203 -7.55 6.27 2.40
N GLN A 204 -7.60 6.59 1.11
CA GLN A 204 -7.12 5.71 0.04
C GLN A 204 -5.61 5.49 0.14
N ALA A 205 -4.83 6.54 0.44
CA ALA A 205 -3.38 6.45 0.63
C ALA A 205 -3.03 5.58 1.84
N PHE A 206 -3.67 5.83 2.98
CA PHE A 206 -3.53 5.01 4.19
C PHE A 206 -3.81 3.53 3.91
N TYR A 207 -4.92 3.24 3.23
CA TYR A 207 -5.31 1.88 2.89
C TYR A 207 -4.28 1.18 2.01
N LEU A 208 -3.77 1.84 0.97
CA LEU A 208 -2.80 1.25 0.06
C LEU A 208 -1.44 1.01 0.71
N ILE A 209 -0.96 1.92 1.54
CA ILE A 209 0.28 1.73 2.30
C ILE A 209 0.14 0.50 3.21
N GLN A 210 -0.98 0.41 3.91
CA GLN A 210 -1.26 -0.73 4.78
C GLN A 210 -1.35 -2.06 4.00
N LEU A 211 -2.01 -2.05 2.84
CA LEU A 211 -2.09 -3.20 1.95
C LEU A 211 -0.70 -3.64 1.48
N MET A 212 0.13 -2.69 1.04
CA MET A 212 1.49 -2.98 0.57
C MET A 212 2.40 -3.53 1.67
N MET A 213 2.33 -2.97 2.88
CA MET A 213 3.04 -3.49 4.05
C MET A 213 2.58 -4.90 4.43
N HIS A 214 1.28 -5.17 4.31
CA HIS A 214 0.74 -6.51 4.50
C HIS A 214 1.28 -7.49 3.45
N LEU A 215 1.28 -7.09 2.17
CA LEU A 215 1.81 -7.90 1.06
C LEU A 215 3.31 -8.19 1.17
N ASP A 216 4.10 -7.26 1.73
CA ASP A 216 5.55 -7.37 1.89
C ASP A 216 5.99 -8.34 3.00
N ASN A 217 5.38 -8.25 4.18
CA ASN A 217 5.92 -8.89 5.38
C ASN A 217 4.88 -9.62 6.21
N GLY A 218 3.59 -9.35 6.03
CA GLY A 218 2.52 -9.97 6.84
C GLY A 218 2.46 -9.50 8.30
N GLY A 219 3.58 -9.09 8.91
CA GLY A 219 3.68 -8.66 10.31
C GLY A 219 2.82 -7.43 10.66
N TYR A 220 2.58 -6.53 9.69
CA TYR A 220 1.72 -5.35 9.89
C TYR A 220 0.23 -5.66 9.91
N ALA A 221 -0.20 -6.90 9.68
CA ALA A 221 -1.60 -7.31 9.82
C ALA A 221 -2.12 -7.04 11.25
N TRP A 222 -1.26 -7.20 12.26
CA TRP A 222 -1.60 -7.00 13.68
C TRP A 222 -1.58 -5.52 14.11
N VAL A 223 -0.78 -4.68 13.44
CA VAL A 223 -0.59 -3.26 13.78
C VAL A 223 -1.82 -2.41 13.41
N MET A 224 -2.60 -2.83 12.41
CA MET A 224 -3.81 -2.15 11.93
C MET A 224 -4.82 -1.88 13.07
N LEU A 225 -5.01 -2.84 13.98
CA LEU A 225 -5.95 -2.71 15.11
C LEU A 225 -5.46 -1.72 16.19
N ALA A 226 -4.16 -1.51 16.31
CA ALA A 226 -3.56 -0.59 17.27
C ALA A 226 -3.54 0.86 16.74
N SER A 227 -3.14 1.06 15.48
CA SER A 227 -3.02 2.40 14.87
C SER A 227 -4.36 3.09 14.68
N ILE A 228 -5.43 2.38 14.27
CA ILE A 228 -6.77 2.95 14.11
C ILE A 228 -7.33 3.46 15.45
N LYS A 229 -7.06 2.75 16.56
CA LYS A 229 -7.44 3.19 17.91
C LYS A 229 -6.65 4.42 18.38
N HIS A 230 -5.38 4.54 18.00
CA HIS A 230 -4.55 5.66 18.42
C HIS A 230 -4.91 6.95 17.67
N TYR A 231 -5.08 6.88 16.34
CA TYR A 231 -5.45 8.04 15.51
C TYR A 231 -6.87 8.55 15.77
N THR A 232 -7.82 7.66 16.12
CA THR A 232 -9.17 8.08 16.52
C THR A 232 -9.23 8.72 17.91
N ALA A 233 -8.24 8.44 18.78
CA ALA A 233 -8.16 9.03 20.12
C ALA A 233 -7.44 10.39 20.16
N THR A 234 -6.57 10.70 19.19
CA THR A 234 -5.75 11.94 19.19
C THR A 234 -6.30 13.07 18.32
N THR A 235 -7.24 12.80 17.41
CA THR A 235 -7.78 13.84 16.52
C THR A 235 -9.16 14.32 16.99
N SER A 236 -9.18 15.16 18.04
CA SER A 236 -10.33 16.01 18.34
C SER A 236 -10.34 17.21 17.38
N VAL A 237 -10.75 16.97 16.14
CA VAL A 237 -11.07 18.08 15.21
C VAL A 237 -12.39 18.68 15.68
N THR A 238 -12.28 19.82 16.36
CA THR A 238 -13.42 20.69 16.67
C THR A 238 -13.92 21.32 15.37
N LEU A 239 -14.91 20.68 14.73
CA LEU A 239 -15.67 21.29 13.66
C LEU A 239 -16.64 22.30 14.29
N THR A 240 -16.30 23.59 14.23
CA THR A 240 -17.25 24.67 14.45
C THR A 240 -18.19 24.76 13.25
N PRO A 241 -19.52 24.76 13.45
CA PRO A 241 -20.48 24.89 12.36
C PRO A 241 -20.54 26.35 11.88
N VAL A 242 -20.54 26.54 10.57
CA VAL A 242 -21.12 27.72 9.90
C VAL A 242 -22.12 27.20 8.89
#